data_AF-A0A7L9RU87-F1
#
_entry.id   AF-A0A7L9RU87-F1
#
_cell.length_a   1.000
_cell.length_b   1.000
_cell.length_c   1.000
_cell.angle_alpha   90.00
_cell.angle_beta   90.00
_cell.angle_gamma   90.00
#
_symmetry.space_group_name_H-M   'P 1'
#
loop_
_entity.id
_entity.type
_entity.pdbx_description
1 polymer ?
#
loop_
_entity_poly.entity_id
_entity_poly.type
_entity_poly.pdbx_seq_one_letter_code
_entity_poly.pdbx_strand_id
1 'polypeptide(L)' 'MEYVYRLTHEIDITEEPEKDDWVDIGVYSTQEKAEKALEKYKKLARFTDYQDGFNIDKYKINEDNWTSGYATVWY' A
#
# COMPACT_ATOMS: atom_id res chain seq x y z
N MET A 1 9.10 -10.86 18.28
CA MET A 1 8.96 -9.65 17.46
C MET A 1 7.60 -9.72 16.80
N GLU A 2 6.79 -8.68 16.96
CA GLU A 2 5.44 -8.63 16.40
C GLU A 2 5.48 -7.82 15.09
N TYR A 3 4.84 -8.36 14.05
CA TYR A 3 4.80 -7.75 12.73
C TYR A 3 3.37 -7.42 12.36
N VAL A 4 3.20 -6.41 11.53
CA VAL A 4 1.95 -6.09 10.84
C VAL A 4 2.16 -6.12 9.34
N TYR A 5 1.05 -6.26 8.63
CA TYR A 5 0.98 -6.33 7.18
C TYR A 5 0.04 -5.23 6.71
N ARG A 6 0.57 -4.25 5.98
CA ARG A 6 -0.20 -3.12 5.48
C ARG A 6 -0.63 -3.40 4.06
N LEU A 7 -1.93 -3.31 3.78
CA LEU A 7 -2.50 -3.41 2.46
C LEU A 7 -2.74 -2.00 1.91
N THR A 8 -2.15 -1.70 0.77
CA THR A 8 -2.34 -0.45 0.03
C THR A 8 -2.77 -0.75 -1.40
N HIS A 9 -3.28 0.27 -2.08
CA HIS A 9 -3.56 0.23 -3.52
C HIS A 9 -3.06 1.52 -4.17
N GLU A 10 -2.38 1.39 -5.30
CA GLU A 10 -1.81 2.50 -6.06
C GLU A 10 -2.24 2.40 -7.52
N ILE A 11 -2.66 3.53 -8.05
CA ILE A 11 -2.93 3.77 -9.47
C ILE A 11 -1.89 4.81 -9.90
N ASP A 12 -0.99 4.42 -10.80
CA ASP A 12 -0.03 5.30 -11.44
C ASP A 12 -0.29 5.22 -12.96
N ILE A 13 -0.80 6.32 -13.51
CA ILE A 13 -1.08 6.47 -14.94
C ILE A 13 -0.23 7.63 -15.44
N THR A 14 0.95 7.28 -15.93
CA THR A 14 1.93 8.25 -16.46
C THR A 14 1.35 9.22 -17.51
N GLU A 15 0.35 8.80 -18.29
CA GLU A 15 -0.29 9.62 -19.31
C GLU A 15 -1.41 10.53 -18.76
N GLU A 16 -1.95 10.24 -17.57
CA GLU A 16 -3.08 10.95 -16.94
C GLU A 16 -2.83 11.09 -15.42
N PRO A 17 -1.82 11.86 -14.99
CA PRO A 17 -1.39 11.95 -13.59
C PRO A 17 -2.48 12.50 -12.66
N GLU A 18 -3.50 13.17 -13.18
CA GLU A 18 -4.69 13.57 -12.41
C GLU A 18 -5.57 12.40 -11.96
N LYS A 19 -5.33 11.21 -12.52
CA LYS A 19 -5.99 9.96 -12.15
C LYS A 19 -5.14 9.09 -11.23
N ASP A 20 -3.93 9.53 -10.90
CA ASP A 20 -3.11 8.86 -9.89
C ASP A 20 -3.87 8.87 -8.56
N ASP A 21 -3.98 7.70 -7.94
CA ASP A 21 -4.66 7.53 -6.66
C ASP A 21 -3.84 6.58 -5.80
N TRP A 22 -3.81 6.85 -4.50
CA TRP A 22 -3.16 5.97 -3.54
C TRP A 22 -4.05 5.84 -2.31
N VAL A 23 -4.29 4.60 -1.90
CA VAL A 23 -5.24 4.27 -0.84
C VAL A 23 -4.57 3.36 0.19
N ASP A 24 -4.56 3.80 1.45
CA ASP A 24 -4.29 2.92 2.59
C ASP A 24 -5.56 2.16 2.96
N ILE A 25 -5.57 0.85 2.73
CA ILE A 25 -6.76 0.03 2.91
C ILE A 25 -6.85 -0.49 4.35
N GLY A 26 -5.72 -0.87 4.94
CA GLY A 26 -5.69 -1.30 6.33
C GLY A 26 -4.44 -2.08 6.73
N VAL A 27 -4.31 -2.30 8.04
CA VAL A 27 -3.18 -2.97 8.68
C VAL A 27 -3.65 -4.23 9.39
N TYR A 28 -2.98 -5.35 9.13
CA TYR A 28 -3.37 -6.69 9.59
C TYR A 28 -2.29 -7.33 10.45
N SER A 29 -2.69 -8.12 11.45
CA SER A 29 -1.76 -8.79 12.35
C SER A 29 -1.04 -9.99 11.73
N THR A 30 -1.51 -10.50 10.59
CA THR A 30 -0.91 -11.65 9.89
C THR A 30 -1.04 -11.46 8.38
N GLN A 31 -0.13 -12.08 7.62
CA GLN A 31 -0.14 -12.05 6.17
C GLN A 31 -1.43 -12.62 5.59
N GLU A 32 -1.87 -13.77 6.09
CA GLU A 32 -3.09 -14.44 5.65
C GLU A 32 -4.35 -13.56 5.81
N LYS A 33 -4.41 -12.72 6.86
CA LYS A 33 -5.51 -11.77 7.04
C LYS A 33 -5.47 -10.66 5.99
N ALA A 34 -4.27 -10.17 5.65
CA ALA A 34 -4.10 -9.17 4.58
C ALA A 34 -4.47 -9.76 3.21
N GLU A 35 -4.05 -10.99 2.92
CA GLU A 35 -4.40 -11.71 1.68
C GLU A 35 -5.92 -11.96 1.57
N LYS A 36 -6.57 -12.37 2.66
CA LYS A 36 -8.04 -12.50 2.68
C LYS A 36 -8.76 -11.17 2.45
N ALA A 37 -8.22 -10.07 2.98
CA ALA A 37 -8.75 -8.75 2.72
C ALA A 37 -8.53 -8.33 1.26
N LEU A 38 -7.33 -8.54 0.71
CA LEU A 38 -7.02 -8.30 -0.70
C LEU A 38 -8.05 -8.96 -1.63
N GLU A 39 -8.33 -10.25 -1.42
CA GLU A 39 -9.32 -10.98 -2.22
C GLU A 39 -10.76 -10.45 -2.07
N LYS A 40 -11.08 -9.81 -0.94
CA LYS A 40 -12.35 -9.09 -0.76
C LYS A 40 -12.34 -7.76 -1.52
N TYR A 41 -11.25 -7.00 -1.44
CA TYR A 41 -11.13 -5.67 -2.06
C TYR A 41 -11.06 -5.73 -3.58
N LYS A 42 -10.40 -6.75 -4.17
CA LYS A 42 -10.39 -7.00 -5.62
C LYS A 42 -11.79 -7.14 -6.24
N LYS A 43 -12.80 -7.50 -5.44
CA LYS A 43 -14.20 -7.68 -5.89
C LYS A 43 -15.02 -6.39 -5.83
N LEU A 44 -14.50 -5.31 -5.25
CA LEU A 44 -15.21 -4.04 -5.18
C LEU A 44 -15.02 -3.28 -6.49
N ALA A 45 -16.11 -2.66 -6.98
CA ALA A 45 -16.12 -1.95 -8.25
C ALA A 45 -15.02 -0.88 -8.37
N ARG A 46 -14.66 -0.22 -7.26
CA ARG A 46 -13.60 0.80 -7.22
C ARG A 46 -12.23 0.27 -7.70
N PHE A 47 -11.93 -1.02 -7.49
CA PHE A 47 -10.62 -1.59 -7.75
C PHE A 47 -10.59 -2.53 -8.97
N THR A 48 -11.73 -2.68 -9.66
CA THR A 48 -11.85 -3.66 -10.76
C THR A 48 -10.98 -3.31 -11.95
N ASP A 49 -10.81 -2.02 -12.24
CA ASP A 49 -10.05 -1.53 -13.40
C ASP A 49 -8.52 -1.57 -13.17
N TYR A 50 -8.06 -1.68 -11.91
CA TYR A 50 -6.65 -1.61 -11.53
C TYR A 50 -6.26 -2.71 -10.53
N GLN A 51 -6.47 -3.98 -10.87
CA GLN A 51 -6.28 -5.10 -9.93
C GLN A 51 -4.81 -5.38 -9.55
N ASP A 52 -3.86 -4.86 -10.32
CA ASP A 52 -2.43 -5.08 -10.09
C ASP A 52 -1.82 -4.04 -9.14
N GLY A 53 -2.56 -2.97 -8.81
CA GLY A 53 -2.08 -1.88 -7.95
C GLY A 53 -2.00 -2.21 -6.46
N PHE A 54 -2.36 -3.43 -6.03
CA PHE A 54 -2.37 -3.78 -4.61
C PHE A 54 -1.00 -4.21 -4.11
N ASN A 55 -0.62 -3.70 -2.93
CA ASN A 55 0.63 -4.07 -2.26
C ASN A 55 0.36 -4.52 -0.82
N ILE A 56 1.08 -5.56 -0.36
CA ILE A 56 1.09 -6.00 1.04
C ILE A 56 2.51 -5.90 1.58
N ASP A 57 2.76 -4.88 2.40
CA ASP A 57 4.06 -4.63 2.98
C ASP A 57 4.13 -5.12 4.43
N LYS A 58 5.23 -5.79 4.78
CA LYS A 58 5.48 -6.29 6.14
C LYS A 58 6.28 -5.28 6.94
N TYR A 59 5.75 -4.87 8.10
CA TYR A 59 6.39 -3.93 9.01
C TYR A 59 6.57 -4.53 10.39
N LYS A 60 7.67 -4.18 11.06
CA LYS A 60 7.87 -4.51 12.47
C LYS A 60 7.21 -3.43 13.34
N ILE A 61 6.48 -3.86 14.37
CA ILE A 61 5.82 -2.93 15.29
C ILE A 61 6.86 -2.29 16.22
N ASN A 62 6.62 -1.03 16.59
CA ASN A 62 7.49 -0.22 17.46
C ASN A 62 8.86 0.07 16.85
N GLU A 63 8.96 0.09 15.52
CA GLU A 63 10.14 0.53 14.80
C GLU A 63 9.78 1.63 13.80
N ASP A 64 10.65 2.62 13.68
CA ASP A 64 10.57 3.63 12.64
C ASP A 64 11.00 3.00 11.32
N ASN A 65 10.09 2.94 10.35
CA ASN A 65 10.36 2.36 9.04
C ASN A 65 10.78 3.41 8.00
N TRP A 66 10.73 4.69 8.35
CA TRP A 66 11.25 5.77 7.53
C TRP A 66 12.74 5.96 7.79
N THR A 67 13.58 5.37 6.93
CA THR A 67 15.05 5.35 7.11
C THR A 67 15.79 6.39 6.26
N SER A 68 15.11 7.00 5.28
CA SER A 68 15.69 8.02 4.40
C SER A 68 14.72 9.19 4.17
N GLY A 69 15.12 10.38 4.64
CA GLY A 69 14.33 11.61 4.52
C GLY A 69 14.71 12.49 3.32
N TYR A 70 14.16 13.70 3.30
CA TYR A 70 14.53 14.71 2.32
C TYR A 70 15.91 15.30 2.65
N ALA A 71 16.77 15.42 1.64
CA ALA A 71 18.02 16.19 1.73
C ALA A 71 17.84 17.51 0.99
N THR A 72 18.18 18.64 1.62
CA THR A 72 18.29 19.92 0.92
C THR A 72 19.63 19.95 0.19
N VAL A 73 19.61 19.93 -1.14
CA VAL A 73 20.78 20.08 -2.00
C VAL A 73 20.84 21.52 -2.53
N TRP A 74 21.98 22.18 -2.34
CA TRP A 74 22.27 23.51 -2.90
C TRP A 74 23.14 23.34 -4.15
N TYR A 75 22.80 24.05 -5.23
CA TYR A 75 23.54 24.11 -6.49
C TYR A 75 24.37 25.40 -6.59
#